data_AF-A0AAD7I5E2-F1
#
_entry.id   AF-A0AAD7I5E2-F1
#
_cell.length_a   1.000
_cell.length_b   1.000
_cell.length_c   1.000
_cell.angle_alpha   90.00
_cell.angle_beta   90.00
_cell.angle_gamma   90.00
#
_symmetry.space_group_name_H-M   'P 1'
#
loop_
_entity.id
_entity.type
_entity.pdbx_description
1 polymer ?
#
loop_
_entity_poly.entity_id
_entity_poly.type
_entity_poly.pdbx_seq_one_letter_code
_entity_poly.pdbx_strand_id
1 'polypeptide(L)'
;HQPVPRHECVCRFCTAEVESPEHALLECRASPAVLELRAKFLDKLFRTVPKLQDKMAQLTSVEFLKAIIYERSTILLVGKYVHDVLQEFYAVPLLRL
;
A
#
# COMPACT_ATOMS: atom_id res chain seq x y z
N HIS A 1 14.98 20.16 10.49
CA HIS A 1 15.20 18.80 9.98
C HIS A 1 15.51 18.89 8.49
N GLN A 2 16.67 18.41 8.05
CA GLN A 2 16.93 18.26 6.62
C GLN A 2 16.03 17.13 6.08
N PRO A 3 15.36 17.31 4.93
CA PRO A 3 14.58 16.24 4.33
C PRO A 3 15.52 15.14 3.85
N VAL A 4 15.33 13.92 4.37
CA VAL A 4 16.02 12.72 3.87
C VAL A 4 15.52 12.47 2.43
N PRO A 5 16.41 12.31 1.45
CA PRO A 5 16.03 11.94 0.09
C PRO A 5 15.18 10.66 0.10
N ARG A 6 14.06 10.64 -0.64
CA ARG A 6 13.11 9.50 -0.63
C ARG A 6 13.75 8.14 -0.91
N HIS A 7 14.78 8.11 -1.75
CA HIS A 7 15.50 6.89 -2.12
C HIS A 7 16.41 6.36 -0.99
N GLU A 8 16.65 7.17 0.04
CA GLU A 8 17.38 6.81 1.25
C GLU A 8 16.45 6.44 2.42
N CYS A 9 15.13 6.68 2.28
CA CYS A 9 14.14 6.25 3.26
C CYS A 9 13.83 4.77 3.07
N VAL A 10 14.10 3.94 4.08
CA VAL A 10 13.64 2.55 4.13
C VAL A 10 12.22 2.46 4.68
N CYS A 11 11.46 1.47 4.24
CA CYS A 11 10.11 1.22 4.71
C CYS A 11 10.09 1.04 6.24
N ARG A 12 9.25 1.82 6.93
CA ARG A 12 9.14 1.78 8.41
C ARG A 12 8.66 0.45 8.98
N PHE A 13 8.08 -0.43 8.15
CA PHE A 13 7.66 -1.74 8.59
C PHE A 13 8.78 -2.78 8.47
N CYS A 14 9.38 -2.93 7.28
CA CYS A 14 10.35 -4.00 7.03
C CYS A 14 11.80 -3.56 7.19
N THR A 15 12.09 -2.26 7.14
CA THR A 15 13.43 -1.66 7.21
C THR A 15 14.43 -2.20 6.17
N ALA A 16 13.93 -2.86 5.12
CA ALA A 16 14.74 -3.60 4.15
C ALA A 16 14.63 -3.05 2.72
N GLU A 17 13.48 -2.48 2.36
CA GLU A 17 13.20 -1.94 1.03
C GLU A 17 13.01 -0.43 1.10
N VAL A 18 13.20 0.28 -0.02
CA VAL A 18 12.91 1.72 -0.12
C VAL A 18 11.42 1.97 0.17
N GLU A 19 11.13 3.00 0.96
CA GLU A 19 9.77 3.41 1.29
C GLU A 19 9.05 3.98 0.05
N SER A 20 8.13 3.19 -0.51
CA SER A 20 7.24 3.63 -1.57
C SER A 20 5.77 3.24 -1.31
N PRO A 21 4.80 3.95 -1.90
CA PRO A 21 3.38 3.63 -1.75
C PRO A 21 3.06 2.19 -2.20
N GLU A 22 3.54 1.76 -3.36
CA GLU A 22 3.35 0.41 -3.86
C GLU A 22 3.93 -0.64 -2.91
N HIS A 23 5.11 -0.39 -2.34
CA HIS A 23 5.68 -1.28 -1.35
C HIS A 23 4.81 -1.36 -0.10
N ALA A 24 4.54 -0.23 0.55
CA ALA A 24 3.78 -0.20 1.80
C ALA A 24 2.36 -0.76 1.63
N LEU A 25 1.69 -0.42 0.52
CA LEU A 25 0.29 -0.75 0.29
C LEU A 25 0.10 -2.14 -0.30
N LEU A 26 1.00 -2.66 -1.14
CA LEU A 26 0.74 -3.89 -1.91
C LEU A 26 1.74 -5.02 -1.64
N GLU A 27 2.97 -4.71 -1.24
CA GLU A 27 4.05 -5.70 -1.21
C GLU A 27 4.50 -6.04 0.21
N CYS A 28 4.68 -5.05 1.06
CA CYS A 28 5.28 -5.18 2.39
C CYS A 28 4.52 -6.21 3.23
N ARG A 29 5.24 -7.15 3.84
CA ARG A 29 4.68 -8.23 4.66
C ARG A 29 5.09 -8.17 6.13
N ALA A 30 5.81 -7.11 6.52
CA ALA A 30 6.39 -7.01 7.86
C ALA A 30 5.39 -6.61 8.95
N SER A 31 4.28 -5.95 8.59
CA SER A 31 3.22 -5.57 9.54
C SER A 31 2.00 -6.49 9.41
N PRO A 32 1.66 -7.30 10.43
CA PRO A 32 0.45 -8.12 10.45
C PRO A 32 -0.83 -7.28 10.29
N ALA A 33 -0.88 -6.09 10.89
CA ALA A 33 -2.03 -5.18 10.77
C ALA A 33 -2.23 -4.73 9.31
N VAL A 34 -1.15 -4.38 8.61
CA VAL A 34 -1.21 -4.01 7.19
C VAL A 34 -1.60 -5.20 6.30
N LEU A 35 -1.14 -6.41 6.61
CA LEU A 35 -1.58 -7.61 5.90
C LEU A 35 -3.08 -7.85 6.04
N GLU A 36 -3.63 -7.66 7.24
CA GLU A 36 -5.07 -7.78 7.49
C GLU A 36 -5.87 -6.69 6.74
N LEU A 37 -5.41 -5.44 6.80
CA LEU A 37 -6.00 -4.33 6.05
C LEU A 37 -5.97 -4.61 4.55
N ARG A 38 -4.85 -5.09 4.01
CA ARG A 38 -4.69 -5.44 2.60
C ARG A 38 -5.63 -6.56 2.19
N ALA A 39 -5.76 -7.62 2.99
CA ALA A 39 -6.68 -8.72 2.71
C ALA A 39 -8.14 -8.25 2.64
N LYS A 40 -8.59 -7.45 3.62
CA LYS A 40 -9.94 -6.87 3.64
C LYS A 40 -10.18 -5.93 2.46
N PHE A 41 -9.19 -5.10 2.13
CA PHE A 41 -9.24 -4.21 0.98
C PHE A 41 -9.38 -4.98 -0.32
N LEU A 42 -8.54 -6.00 -0.56
CA LEU A 42 -8.54 -6.80 -1.79
C LEU A 42 -9.82 -7.61 -1.96
N ASP A 43 -10.34 -8.25 -0.90
CA ASP A 43 -11.63 -8.95 -0.97
C ASP A 43 -12.76 -7.99 -1.41
N LYS A 44 -12.85 -6.80 -0.79
CA LYS A 44 -13.86 -5.81 -1.16
C LYS A 44 -13.63 -5.26 -2.57
N LEU A 45 -12.38 -5.04 -2.96
CA LEU A 45 -12.01 -4.55 -4.28
C LEU A 45 -12.46 -5.54 -5.37
N PHE A 46 -12.16 -6.83 -5.20
CA PHE A 46 -12.50 -7.86 -6.18
C PHE A 46 -14.00 -8.16 -6.23
N ARG A 47 -14.72 -8.03 -5.11
CA ARG A 47 -16.20 -8.05 -5.15
C ARG A 47 -16.79 -6.87 -5.90
N THR A 48 -16.16 -5.70 -5.84
CA THR A 48 -16.63 -4.48 -6.50
C THR A 48 -16.31 -4.49 -7.99
N VAL A 49 -15.10 -4.94 -8.35
CA VAL A 49 -14.61 -4.98 -9.74
C VAL A 49 -13.82 -6.28 -9.97
N PRO A 50 -14.50 -7.40 -10.28
CA PRO A 50 -13.87 -8.73 -10.38
C PRO A 50 -12.70 -8.82 -11.36
N LYS A 51 -12.76 -8.09 -12.49
CA LYS A 51 -11.67 -8.01 -13.50
C LYS A 51 -10.32 -7.52 -12.94
N LEU A 52 -10.30 -6.91 -11.76
CA LEU A 52 -9.06 -6.47 -11.12
C LEU A 52 -8.27 -7.64 -10.52
N GLN A 53 -8.90 -8.78 -10.23
CA GLN A 53 -8.20 -9.95 -9.69
C GLN A 53 -7.19 -10.49 -10.70
N ASP A 54 -7.59 -10.66 -11.96
CA ASP A 54 -6.70 -11.09 -13.04
C ASP A 54 -5.59 -10.06 -13.28
N LYS A 55 -5.92 -8.77 -13.22
CA LYS A 55 -4.95 -7.69 -13.38
C LYS A 55 -3.90 -7.68 -12.28
N MET A 56 -4.25 -8.01 -11.03
CA MET A 56 -3.28 -8.08 -9.95
C MET A 56 -2.19 -9.14 -10.20
N ALA A 57 -2.55 -10.26 -10.85
CA ALA A 57 -1.59 -11.31 -11.19
C ALA A 57 -0.70 -10.96 -12.41
N GLN A 58 -1.15 -10.02 -13.26
CA GLN A 58 -0.49 -9.70 -14.53
C GLN A 58 0.33 -8.41 -14.48
N LEU A 59 -0.01 -7.49 -13.59
CA LEU A 59 0.57 -6.16 -13.51
C LEU A 59 1.61 -6.07 -12.40
N THR A 60 2.59 -5.19 -12.58
CA THR A 60 3.45 -4.76 -11.48
C THR A 60 2.63 -4.03 -10.41
N SER A 61 3.13 -3.95 -9.17
CA SER A 61 2.43 -3.22 -8.09
C SER A 61 2.17 -1.75 -8.44
N VAL A 62 3.09 -1.11 -9.17
CA VAL A 62 2.93 0.27 -9.65
C VAL A 62 1.76 0.38 -10.65
N GLU A 63 1.72 -0.51 -11.64
CA GLU A 63 0.66 -0.52 -12.65
C GLU A 63 -0.69 -0.88 -12.04
N PHE A 64 -0.72 -1.84 -11.13
CA PHE A 64 -1.93 -2.23 -10.41
C PHE A 64 -2.45 -1.08 -9.54
N LEU A 65 -1.56 -0.42 -8.76
CA LEU A 65 -1.93 0.74 -7.95
C LEU A 65 -2.51 1.87 -8.81
N LYS A 66 -1.92 2.14 -9.98
CA LYS A 66 -2.51 3.09 -10.94
C LYS A 66 -3.89 2.65 -11.39
N ALA A 67 -4.07 1.39 -11.77
CA ALA A 67 -5.34 0.87 -12.28
C ALA A 67 -6.48 1.05 -11.26
N ILE A 68 -6.23 0.82 -9.98
CA ILE A 68 -7.25 0.94 -8.92
C ILE A 68 -7.53 2.38 -8.49
N ILE A 69 -6.60 3.31 -8.76
CA ILE A 69 -6.78 4.76 -8.49
C ILE A 69 -7.55 5.44 -9.62
N TYR A 70 -7.28 5.10 -10.88
CA TYR A 70 -7.94 5.75 -12.02
C TYR A 70 -9.39 5.28 -12.24
N GLU A 71 -9.78 4.16 -11.65
CA GLU A 71 -11.13 3.62 -11.74
C GLU A 71 -12.06 4.30 -10.72
N ARG A 72 -13.09 5.01 -11.21
CA ARG A 72 -14.01 5.79 -10.36
C ARG A 72 -14.76 4.90 -9.35
N SER A 73 -15.03 3.64 -9.71
CA SER A 73 -15.72 2.69 -8.83
C SER A 73 -14.88 2.24 -7.63
N THR A 74 -13.54 2.42 -7.67
CA THR A 74 -12.63 1.93 -6.64
C THR A 74 -11.90 3.01 -5.87
N ILE A 75 -11.82 4.25 -6.39
CA ILE A 75 -11.03 5.33 -5.76
C ILE A 75 -11.37 5.60 -4.29
N LEU A 76 -12.65 5.54 -3.90
CA LEU A 76 -13.04 5.73 -2.49
C LEU A 76 -12.59 4.57 -1.60
N LEU A 77 -12.62 3.35 -2.12
CA LEU A 77 -12.13 2.17 -1.42
C LEU A 77 -10.60 2.24 -1.22
N VAL A 78 -9.89 2.65 -2.27
CA VAL A 78 -8.43 2.88 -2.22
C VAL A 78 -8.11 3.99 -1.22
N GLY A 79 -8.83 5.11 -1.25
CA GLY A 79 -8.62 6.23 -0.32
C GLY A 79 -8.78 5.82 1.14
N LYS A 80 -9.82 5.04 1.46
CA LYS A 80 -9.99 4.49 2.82
C LYS A 80 -8.85 3.56 3.20
N TYR A 81 -8.48 2.63 2.32
CA TYR A 81 -7.39 1.70 2.59
C TYR A 81 -6.05 2.41 2.85
N VAL A 82 -5.72 3.40 2.03
CA VAL A 82 -4.51 4.22 2.20
C VAL A 82 -4.55 4.96 3.54
N HIS A 83 -5.70 5.56 3.89
CA HIS A 83 -5.86 6.20 5.19
C HIS A 83 -5.56 5.24 6.34
N ASP A 84 -6.15 4.04 6.32
CA ASP A 84 -6.03 3.07 7.40
C ASP A 84 -4.58 2.54 7.51
N VAL A 85 -3.89 2.29 6.39
CA VAL A 85 -2.45 1.93 6.40
C VAL A 85 -1.58 3.08 6.91
N LEU A 86 -1.90 4.34 6.60
CA LEU A 86 -1.14 5.47 7.12
C LEU A 86 -1.28 5.62 8.64
N GLN A 87 -2.42 5.25 9.23
CA GLN A 87 -2.57 5.22 10.68
C GLN A 87 -1.58 4.21 11.30
N GLU A 88 -1.47 3.01 10.73
CA GLU A 88 -0.46 2.01 11.15
C GLU A 88 0.96 2.54 10.94
N PHE A 89 1.21 3.22 9.82
CA PHE A 89 2.52 3.77 9.47
C PHE A 89 3.01 4.85 10.44
N TYR A 90 2.08 5.68 10.93
CA TYR A 90 2.37 6.75 11.89
C TYR A 90 2.33 6.30 13.35
N ALA A 91 1.75 5.14 13.63
CA ALA A 91 1.82 4.52 14.96
C ALA A 91 3.22 3.96 15.28
N VAL A 92 4.04 3.69 14.25
CA VAL A 92 5.44 3.25 14.42
C VAL A 92 6.35 4.47 14.59
N PRO A 93 7.21 4.51 15.65
CA PRO A 93 8.17 5.58 15.83
C PRO A 93 9.07 5.74 14.59
N LEU A 94 9.35 6.99 14.21
CA LEU A 94 10.36 7.30 13.19
C LEU A 94 11.73 6.83 13.70
N LEU A 95 12.20 5.68 13.22
CA LEU A 95 13.57 5.23 13.43
C LEU A 95 14.48 6.07 12.54
N ARG A 96 15.39 6.82 13.16
CA ARG A 96 16.55 7.42 12.47
C ARG A 96 17.72 6.48 12.68
N LEU A 97 18.49 6.25 11.61
CA LEU A 97 19.86 5.73 11.74
C LEU A 97 20.72 6.71 12.53
#